data_AF-A0A1Y2JYZ8-F1
#
_entry.id   AF-A0A1Y2JYZ8-F1
#
_cell.length_a   1.000
_cell.length_b   1.000
_cell.length_c   1.000
_cell.angle_alpha   90.00
_cell.angle_beta   90.00
_cell.angle_gamma   90.00
#
_symmetry.space_group_name_H-M   'P 1'
#
loop_
_entity.id
_entity.type
_entity.pdbx_description
1 polymer ?
#
loop_
_entity_poly.entity_id
_entity_poly.type
_entity_poly.pdbx_seq_one_letter_code
_entity_poly.pdbx_strand_id
1 'polypeptide(L)'
;MVGALILGLAVAVLWLYLPDKAQIEQADRGMILRMQQQDGELLELEAAHQLRLPAEALPEHVKQAFIAIEDRRFYYHFGVDPLGVVTSVARYALGKQLGGGSTITQQLAKNLFLSGDRSIWRKLKEMTLAFKLEAYFSKERILELYLNTIYFGDNSYGVETAARQHFGKRASELTHFEAALLAGSVKGPNRYHPNRYPERANARAKVVLAAMTRAGFITEDEEQFAILAGRQPGDRPWRPIQHQYLRDWIAPQAAKWIGDYSEPVRLFTTLNSEYQLYAEEALRTRLYEYRKRHVREGAVLALASDGAVLAMAGGRDYQVSQLNRTARLRQPASSFKPFIYLAALEGGLTPASRINDAPITIDRWSPRNHDGEYWGAMTLADALAHSRNTPPVRLFERIGRDGLQEFLSRFGLPAGYVDGPATALGSREMTLLELTSMYGAIANGGLMPEPYGLYGAAAQSGRIIQWRRPRGLTRVVSEKSAKQMDAMLRRVVTDGTGKRAEIPGLRVVGKTGTNQHYRDALFVGYANGMTVAAWAGNDDNSPMDRVFGGTLPTMVWHDFMQKASNGLYE
;
A
#
# COMPACT_ATOMS: atom_id res chain seq x y z
N MET A 1 -12.48 -28.63 -36.33
CA MET A 1 -13.85 -28.81 -35.81
C MET A 1 -13.89 -28.97 -34.30
N VAL A 2 -13.17 -29.93 -33.71
CA VAL A 2 -13.12 -30.15 -32.24
C VAL A 2 -12.65 -28.92 -31.44
N GLY A 3 -11.60 -28.22 -31.89
CA GLY A 3 -11.12 -27.01 -31.19
C GLY A 3 -12.10 -25.83 -31.20
N ALA A 4 -12.91 -25.68 -32.25
CA ALA A 4 -13.94 -24.65 -32.32
C ALA A 4 -15.13 -24.97 -31.39
N LEU A 5 -15.50 -26.25 -31.28
CA LEU A 5 -16.50 -26.73 -30.32
C LEU A 5 -16.06 -26.52 -28.88
N ILE A 6 -14.80 -26.82 -28.55
CA ILE A 6 -14.23 -26.60 -27.21
C ILE A 6 -14.21 -25.11 -26.88
N LEU A 7 -13.79 -24.26 -27.82
CA LEU A 7 -13.79 -22.81 -27.63
C LEU A 7 -15.20 -22.26 -27.44
N GLY A 8 -16.16 -22.71 -28.27
CA GLY A 8 -17.56 -22.33 -28.16
C GLY A 8 -18.18 -22.73 -26.82
N LEU A 9 -17.91 -23.96 -26.36
CA LEU A 9 -18.36 -24.44 -25.04
C LEU A 9 -17.72 -23.62 -23.91
N ALA A 10 -16.42 -23.33 -23.99
CA ALA A 10 -15.73 -22.52 -22.99
C ALA A 10 -16.31 -21.09 -22.90
N VAL A 11 -16.61 -20.46 -24.04
CA VAL A 11 -17.27 -19.16 -24.10
C VAL A 11 -18.69 -19.24 -23.52
N ALA A 12 -19.46 -20.27 -23.83
CA ALA A 12 -20.82 -20.46 -23.31
C ALA A 12 -20.84 -20.67 -21.79
N VAL A 13 -19.92 -21.49 -21.26
CA VAL A 13 -19.76 -21.68 -19.81
C VAL A 13 -19.35 -20.36 -19.15
N LEU A 14 -18.34 -19.67 -19.70
CA LEU A 14 -17.92 -18.37 -19.16
C LEU A 14 -19.04 -17.34 -19.19
N TRP A 15 -19.90 -17.34 -20.21
CA TRP A 15 -21.03 -16.42 -20.31
C TRP A 15 -21.98 -16.51 -19.11
N LEU A 16 -22.22 -17.73 -18.62
CA LEU A 16 -23.08 -18.00 -17.45
C LEU A 16 -22.43 -17.61 -16.12
N TYR A 17 -21.11 -17.73 -16.01
CA TYR A 17 -20.37 -17.41 -14.78
C TYR A 17 -19.89 -15.96 -14.69
N LEU A 18 -19.84 -15.24 -15.81
CA LEU A 18 -19.42 -13.83 -15.86
C LEU A 18 -20.58 -12.90 -15.46
N PRO A 19 -20.27 -11.68 -14.96
CA PRO A 19 -21.28 -10.77 -14.42
C PRO A 19 -22.44 -10.49 -15.37
N ASP A 20 -23.65 -10.37 -14.83
CA ASP A 20 -24.84 -9.98 -15.59
C ASP A 20 -24.94 -8.47 -15.81
N LYS A 21 -25.96 -8.01 -16.54
CA LYS A 21 -26.15 -6.59 -16.85
C LYS A 21 -26.27 -5.73 -15.59
N ALA A 22 -26.99 -6.19 -14.57
CA ALA A 22 -27.21 -5.43 -13.34
C ALA A 22 -25.91 -5.27 -12.55
N GLN A 23 -25.11 -6.34 -12.46
CA GLN A 23 -23.78 -6.30 -11.85
C GLN A 23 -22.82 -5.40 -12.60
N ILE A 24 -22.94 -5.33 -13.93
CA ILE A 24 -22.12 -4.42 -14.75
C ILE A 24 -22.54 -2.96 -14.55
N GLU A 25 -23.83 -2.68 -14.56
CA GLU A 25 -24.36 -1.34 -14.26
C GLU A 25 -24.05 -0.91 -12.83
N GLN A 26 -23.95 -1.84 -11.87
CA GLN A 26 -23.56 -1.55 -10.50
C GLN A 26 -22.05 -1.26 -10.37
N ALA A 27 -21.20 -2.04 -11.04
CA ALA A 27 -19.77 -1.76 -11.12
C ALA A 27 -19.51 -0.39 -11.79
N ASP A 28 -20.36 -0.04 -12.75
CA ASP A 28 -20.48 1.29 -13.31
C ASP A 28 -21.34 2.24 -12.44
N ARG A 29 -21.27 2.28 -11.12
CA ARG A 29 -21.91 3.39 -10.35
C ARG A 29 -20.96 4.30 -9.58
N GLY A 30 -19.65 4.05 -9.62
CA GLY A 30 -18.58 4.98 -9.22
C GLY A 30 -18.78 5.69 -7.87
N MET A 31 -18.04 5.30 -6.83
CA MET A 31 -18.19 5.87 -5.48
C MET A 31 -17.22 7.04 -5.19
N ILE A 32 -17.69 8.27 -5.10
CA ILE A 32 -16.82 9.38 -4.66
C ILE A 32 -16.52 9.19 -3.15
N LEU A 33 -15.25 8.95 -2.79
CA LEU A 33 -14.80 8.94 -1.39
C LEU A 33 -14.17 10.28 -1.07
N ARG A 34 -14.66 10.93 -0.01
CA ARG A 34 -14.02 12.12 0.59
C ARG A 34 -13.46 11.75 1.95
N MET A 35 -12.18 11.97 2.22
CA MET A 35 -11.55 11.56 3.49
C MET A 35 -11.35 12.75 4.43
N GLN A 36 -12.03 12.80 5.57
CA GLN A 36 -11.82 13.87 6.55
C GLN A 36 -10.95 13.39 7.72
N GLN A 37 -10.00 14.21 8.14
CA GLN A 37 -9.11 13.95 9.28
C GLN A 37 -9.81 14.19 10.62
N GLN A 38 -9.16 13.81 11.72
CA GLN A 38 -9.69 13.95 13.08
C GLN A 38 -9.71 15.43 13.57
N ASP A 39 -8.80 16.27 13.08
CA ASP A 39 -8.74 17.72 13.37
C ASP A 39 -9.79 18.55 12.60
N GLY A 40 -10.61 17.90 11.79
CA GLY A 40 -11.64 18.54 10.99
C GLY A 40 -11.14 19.09 9.66
N GLU A 41 -9.82 19.05 9.38
CA GLU A 41 -9.33 19.39 8.04
C GLU A 41 -9.95 18.42 7.02
N LEU A 42 -10.65 19.02 6.07
CA LEU A 42 -11.07 18.34 4.86
C LEU A 42 -9.81 18.16 4.01
N LEU A 43 -9.15 17.02 4.17
CA LEU A 43 -8.43 16.49 3.03
C LEU A 43 -9.48 16.15 1.97
N GLU A 44 -9.69 17.06 1.03
CA GLU A 44 -10.42 16.73 -0.20
C GLU A 44 -9.54 15.80 -1.06
N LEU A 45 -9.27 14.63 -0.52
CA LEU A 45 -8.76 13.49 -1.23
C LEU A 45 -9.99 12.87 -1.89
N GLU A 46 -10.39 13.41 -3.03
CA GLU A 46 -11.22 12.67 -3.98
C GLU A 46 -10.53 11.31 -4.15
N ALA A 47 -11.08 10.23 -3.59
CA ALA A 47 -10.94 8.98 -4.30
C ALA A 47 -11.77 9.22 -5.54
N ALA A 48 -11.07 9.47 -6.63
CA ALA A 48 -11.67 9.63 -7.92
C ALA A 48 -12.38 8.34 -8.28
N HIS A 49 -13.64 8.25 -7.88
CA HIS A 49 -14.59 7.57 -8.71
C HIS A 49 -15.48 8.66 -9.30
N GLN A 50 -14.96 9.16 -10.42
CA GLN A 50 -15.71 9.58 -11.59
C GLN A 50 -16.64 10.77 -11.36
N LEU A 51 -16.11 11.97 -11.62
CA LEU A 51 -16.96 13.00 -12.23
C LEU A 51 -17.39 12.43 -13.58
N ARG A 52 -18.55 11.76 -13.58
CA ARG A 52 -19.07 11.07 -14.75
C ARG A 52 -19.56 12.09 -15.74
N LEU A 53 -19.08 11.96 -16.97
CA LEU A 53 -19.66 12.68 -18.10
C LEU A 53 -20.29 11.66 -19.05
N PRO A 54 -21.55 11.89 -19.48
CA PRO A 54 -22.11 11.21 -20.64
C PRO A 54 -21.14 11.37 -21.82
N ALA A 55 -20.99 10.35 -22.66
CA ALA A 55 -20.11 10.44 -23.83
C ALA A 55 -20.55 11.56 -24.80
N GLU A 56 -21.84 11.89 -24.80
CA GLU A 56 -22.44 12.96 -25.58
C GLU A 56 -22.01 14.35 -25.08
N ALA A 57 -21.62 14.48 -23.81
CA ALA A 57 -21.09 15.72 -23.25
C ALA A 57 -19.62 15.96 -23.60
N LEU A 58 -18.93 14.95 -24.15
CA LEU A 58 -17.54 15.07 -24.58
C LEU A 58 -17.47 15.53 -26.05
N PRO A 59 -16.61 16.52 -26.36
CA PRO A 59 -16.33 16.91 -27.73
C PRO A 59 -15.85 15.73 -28.56
N GLU A 60 -16.22 15.72 -29.85
CA GLU A 60 -15.94 14.59 -30.74
C GLU A 60 -14.44 14.33 -30.87
N HIS A 61 -13.62 15.38 -30.94
CA HIS A 61 -12.16 15.24 -31.02
C HIS A 61 -11.54 14.56 -29.80
N VAL A 62 -12.17 14.69 -28.61
CA VAL A 62 -11.71 13.99 -27.40
C VAL A 62 -11.96 12.50 -27.56
N LYS A 63 -13.18 12.09 -27.92
CA LYS A 63 -13.54 10.68 -28.19
C LYS A 63 -12.65 10.08 -29.27
N GLN A 64 -12.49 10.80 -30.38
CA GLN A 64 -11.69 10.41 -31.53
C GLN A 64 -10.21 10.21 -31.19
N ALA A 65 -9.63 10.96 -30.25
CA ALA A 65 -8.24 10.76 -29.82
C ALA A 65 -8.02 9.35 -29.22
N PHE A 66 -8.95 8.89 -28.37
CA PHE A 66 -8.88 7.53 -27.80
C PHE A 66 -9.17 6.47 -28.86
N ILE A 67 -10.20 6.66 -29.69
CA ILE A 67 -10.55 5.73 -30.77
C ILE A 67 -9.38 5.58 -31.74
N ALA A 68 -8.75 6.67 -32.17
CA ALA A 68 -7.66 6.62 -33.14
C ALA A 68 -6.45 5.81 -32.68
N ILE A 69 -6.07 5.92 -31.39
CA ILE A 69 -4.87 5.27 -30.86
C ILE A 69 -5.14 3.89 -30.25
N GLU A 70 -6.29 3.68 -29.61
CA GLU A 70 -6.62 2.43 -28.92
C GLU A 70 -7.38 1.45 -29.80
N ASP A 71 -8.34 1.91 -30.62
CA ASP A 71 -9.24 1.05 -31.39
C ASP A 71 -9.85 1.76 -32.60
N ARG A 72 -9.06 1.94 -33.67
CA ARG A 72 -9.46 2.76 -34.84
C ARG A 72 -10.77 2.32 -35.50
N ARG A 73 -11.15 1.05 -35.34
CA ARG A 73 -12.37 0.48 -35.94
C ARG A 73 -13.43 0.14 -34.90
N PHE A 74 -13.40 0.81 -33.77
CA PHE A 74 -14.30 0.57 -32.64
C PHE A 74 -15.77 0.38 -33.06
N TYR A 75 -16.28 1.19 -33.98
CA TYR A 75 -17.68 1.11 -34.45
C TYR A 75 -17.97 -0.03 -35.46
N TYR A 76 -16.95 -0.69 -36.01
CA TYR A 76 -17.10 -1.65 -37.11
C TYR A 76 -16.89 -3.11 -36.71
N HIS A 77 -16.56 -3.38 -35.45
CA HIS A 77 -16.39 -4.74 -34.93
C HIS A 77 -17.29 -4.99 -33.72
N PHE A 78 -17.43 -6.25 -33.33
CA PHE A 78 -18.22 -6.66 -32.17
C PHE A 78 -17.33 -7.35 -31.14
N GLY A 79 -17.02 -6.68 -30.04
CA GLY A 79 -16.24 -7.17 -28.89
C GLY A 79 -14.74 -7.30 -29.17
N VAL A 80 -14.37 -8.01 -30.23
CA VAL A 80 -12.98 -8.20 -30.69
C VAL A 80 -12.89 -7.77 -32.14
N ASP A 81 -11.74 -7.20 -32.53
CA ASP A 81 -11.43 -6.86 -33.91
C ASP A 81 -10.60 -7.97 -34.59
N PRO A 82 -11.19 -8.86 -35.41
CA PRO A 82 -10.46 -9.98 -36.01
C PRO A 82 -9.35 -9.51 -36.97
N LEU A 83 -9.65 -8.46 -37.74
CA LEU A 83 -8.69 -7.87 -38.66
C LEU A 83 -7.56 -7.13 -37.90
N GLY A 84 -7.86 -6.58 -36.71
CA GLY A 84 -6.88 -5.97 -35.81
C GLY A 84 -5.94 -7.01 -35.21
N VAL A 85 -6.48 -8.16 -34.80
CA VAL A 85 -5.72 -9.33 -34.34
C VAL A 85 -4.78 -9.83 -35.44
N VAL A 86 -5.29 -10.05 -36.66
CA VAL A 86 -4.47 -10.48 -37.81
C VAL A 86 -3.35 -9.46 -38.09
N THR A 87 -3.67 -8.17 -38.10
CA THR A 87 -2.67 -7.11 -38.31
C THR A 87 -1.60 -7.09 -37.21
N SER A 88 -1.99 -7.33 -35.95
CA SER A 88 -1.06 -7.39 -34.82
C SER A 88 -0.11 -8.60 -34.92
N VAL A 89 -0.65 -9.77 -35.28
CA VAL A 89 0.15 -10.99 -35.51
C VAL A 89 1.12 -10.81 -36.68
N ALA A 90 0.66 -10.24 -37.80
CA ALA A 90 1.51 -9.97 -38.95
C ALA A 90 2.67 -9.00 -38.61
N ARG A 91 2.41 -7.94 -37.84
CA ARG A 91 3.46 -7.03 -37.35
C ARG A 91 4.48 -7.75 -36.48
N TYR A 92 4.03 -8.66 -35.61
CA TYR A 92 4.92 -9.45 -34.77
C TYR A 92 5.80 -10.40 -35.59
N ALA A 93 5.22 -11.08 -36.58
CA ALA A 93 5.97 -11.93 -37.51
C ALA A 93 7.04 -11.15 -38.29
N LEU A 94 6.81 -9.85 -38.54
CA LEU A 94 7.76 -8.92 -39.16
C LEU A 94 8.77 -8.32 -38.15
N GLY A 95 8.94 -8.90 -36.97
CA GLY A 95 9.91 -8.47 -35.95
C GLY A 95 9.54 -7.20 -35.20
N LYS A 96 8.32 -6.66 -35.39
CA LYS A 96 7.83 -5.51 -34.61
C LYS A 96 7.25 -5.96 -33.27
N GLN A 97 7.21 -5.04 -32.31
CA GLN A 97 6.72 -5.34 -30.96
C GLN A 97 5.25 -5.79 -30.98
N LEU A 98 4.95 -6.91 -30.30
CA LEU A 98 3.60 -7.46 -30.17
C LEU A 98 2.76 -6.53 -29.28
N GLY A 99 1.83 -5.77 -29.88
CA GLY A 99 1.03 -4.80 -29.16
C GLY A 99 -0.04 -4.12 -30.01
N GLY A 100 -1.14 -3.70 -29.36
CA GLY A 100 -2.20 -2.90 -29.99
C GLY A 100 -3.31 -3.70 -30.70
N GLY A 101 -3.50 -4.97 -30.37
CA GLY A 101 -4.60 -5.79 -30.92
C GLY A 101 -5.83 -5.93 -30.01
N SER A 102 -5.87 -5.25 -28.85
CA SER A 102 -7.02 -5.30 -27.94
C SER A 102 -7.96 -4.13 -28.18
N THR A 103 -9.26 -4.38 -28.22
CA THR A 103 -10.30 -3.37 -28.45
C THR A 103 -10.59 -2.56 -27.20
N ILE A 104 -11.24 -1.41 -27.35
CA ILE A 104 -11.73 -0.60 -26.21
C ILE A 104 -12.61 -1.45 -25.29
N THR A 105 -13.51 -2.26 -25.85
CA THR A 105 -14.41 -3.14 -25.09
C THR A 105 -13.65 -4.20 -24.29
N GLN A 106 -12.59 -4.78 -24.85
CA GLN A 106 -11.72 -5.72 -24.11
C GLN A 106 -10.95 -5.03 -22.98
N GLN A 107 -10.50 -3.79 -23.20
CA GLN A 107 -9.85 -3.00 -22.16
C GLN A 107 -10.80 -2.65 -21.02
N LEU A 108 -12.04 -2.27 -21.34
CA LEU A 108 -13.11 -2.02 -20.37
C LEU A 108 -13.40 -3.28 -19.54
N ALA A 109 -13.60 -4.43 -20.20
CA ALA A 109 -13.82 -5.73 -19.55
C ALA A 109 -12.69 -6.09 -18.56
N LYS A 110 -11.44 -5.86 -18.98
CA LYS A 110 -10.26 -6.08 -18.14
C LYS A 110 -10.28 -5.16 -16.92
N ASN A 111 -10.56 -3.87 -17.11
CA ASN A 111 -10.48 -2.87 -16.04
C ASN A 111 -11.60 -3.02 -15.00
N LEU A 112 -12.80 -3.45 -15.40
CA LEU A 112 -13.94 -3.55 -14.49
C LEU A 112 -13.98 -4.86 -13.67
N PHE A 113 -13.54 -6.00 -14.23
CA PHE A 113 -13.89 -7.32 -13.65
C PHE A 113 -12.74 -8.32 -13.51
N LEU A 114 -11.53 -8.02 -13.98
CA LEU A 114 -10.47 -9.02 -14.06
C LEU A 114 -9.20 -8.58 -13.34
N SER A 115 -8.60 -9.51 -12.59
CA SER A 115 -7.31 -9.31 -11.90
C SER A 115 -6.14 -9.14 -12.88
N GLY A 116 -4.99 -8.65 -12.38
CA GLY A 116 -3.80 -8.37 -13.18
C GLY A 116 -3.02 -9.59 -13.73
N ASP A 117 -3.47 -10.82 -13.47
CA ASP A 117 -2.70 -12.05 -13.74
C ASP A 117 -2.56 -12.37 -15.23
N ARG A 118 -1.35 -12.35 -15.79
CA ARG A 118 -1.14 -12.61 -17.22
C ARG A 118 -1.30 -14.10 -17.60
N SER A 119 -2.54 -14.55 -17.82
CA SER A 119 -2.84 -15.91 -18.31
C SER A 119 -3.69 -15.91 -19.59
N ILE A 120 -3.56 -16.97 -20.41
CA ILE A 120 -4.41 -17.22 -21.59
C ILE A 120 -5.88 -17.33 -21.16
N TRP A 121 -6.13 -17.97 -20.01
CA TRP A 121 -7.46 -18.07 -19.40
C TRP A 121 -8.08 -16.71 -19.08
N ARG A 122 -7.30 -15.77 -18.53
CA ARG A 122 -7.79 -14.39 -18.33
C ARG A 122 -8.13 -13.73 -19.66
N LYS A 123 -7.32 -13.94 -20.71
CA LYS A 123 -7.60 -13.35 -22.03
C LYS A 123 -8.88 -13.88 -22.66
N LEU A 124 -9.20 -15.16 -22.44
CA LEU A 124 -10.48 -15.74 -22.86
C LEU A 124 -11.67 -15.16 -22.09
N LYS A 125 -11.51 -14.90 -20.79
CA LYS A 125 -12.52 -14.17 -19.97
C LYS A 125 -12.72 -12.75 -20.47
N GLU A 126 -11.66 -12.00 -20.76
CA GLU A 126 -11.73 -10.65 -21.35
C GLU A 126 -12.54 -10.64 -22.64
N MET A 127 -12.26 -11.59 -23.54
CA MET A 127 -12.97 -11.72 -24.81
C MET A 127 -14.46 -12.02 -24.61
N THR A 128 -14.78 -12.99 -23.78
CA THR A 128 -16.17 -13.38 -23.52
C THR A 128 -16.95 -12.22 -22.89
N LEU A 129 -16.34 -11.51 -21.94
CA LEU A 129 -16.94 -10.35 -21.30
C LEU A 129 -17.08 -9.17 -22.26
N ALA A 130 -16.14 -8.98 -23.19
CA ALA A 130 -16.27 -7.97 -24.24
C ALA A 130 -17.50 -8.25 -25.13
N PHE A 131 -17.71 -9.49 -25.58
CA PHE A 131 -18.93 -9.84 -26.31
C PHE A 131 -20.20 -9.60 -25.48
N LYS A 132 -20.16 -9.91 -24.18
CA LYS A 132 -21.30 -9.70 -23.27
C LYS A 132 -21.61 -8.21 -23.08
N LEU A 133 -20.58 -7.37 -22.94
CA LEU A 133 -20.73 -5.92 -22.88
C LEU A 133 -21.40 -5.36 -24.14
N GLU A 134 -20.96 -5.78 -25.33
CA GLU A 134 -21.54 -5.32 -26.60
C GLU A 134 -22.93 -5.88 -26.88
N ALA A 135 -23.29 -7.02 -26.30
CA ALA A 135 -24.65 -7.54 -26.35
C ALA A 135 -25.62 -6.74 -25.46
N TYR A 136 -25.12 -6.08 -24.42
CA TYR A 136 -25.95 -5.36 -23.44
C TYR A 136 -25.96 -3.85 -23.62
N PHE A 137 -24.90 -3.28 -24.19
CA PHE A 137 -24.69 -1.84 -24.28
C PHE A 137 -24.35 -1.42 -25.71
N SER A 138 -24.82 -0.24 -26.11
CA SER A 138 -24.42 0.39 -27.37
C SER A 138 -22.94 0.76 -27.37
N LYS A 139 -22.36 0.95 -28.57
CA LYS A 139 -20.97 1.42 -28.71
C LYS A 139 -20.71 2.74 -27.97
N GLU A 140 -21.67 3.67 -28.03
CA GLU A 140 -21.57 4.93 -27.29
C GLU A 140 -21.55 4.70 -25.78
N ARG A 141 -22.42 3.82 -25.28
CA ARG A 141 -22.42 3.49 -23.86
C ARG A 141 -21.11 2.81 -23.45
N ILE A 142 -20.55 1.92 -24.27
CA ILE A 142 -19.25 1.29 -24.00
C ILE A 142 -18.13 2.32 -23.98
N LEU A 143 -18.15 3.28 -24.91
CA LEU A 143 -17.16 4.35 -24.95
C LEU A 143 -17.29 5.25 -23.72
N GLU A 144 -18.50 5.61 -23.31
CA GLU A 144 -18.77 6.34 -22.06
C GLU A 144 -18.20 5.60 -20.85
N LEU A 145 -18.53 4.31 -20.69
CA LEU A 145 -18.03 3.45 -19.62
C LEU A 145 -16.50 3.43 -19.62
N TYR A 146 -15.89 3.27 -20.78
CA TYR A 146 -14.45 3.24 -20.94
C TYR A 146 -13.79 4.57 -20.55
N LEU A 147 -14.27 5.69 -21.08
CA LEU A 147 -13.72 7.01 -20.83
C LEU A 147 -13.93 7.46 -19.37
N ASN A 148 -14.92 6.93 -18.67
CA ASN A 148 -15.12 7.19 -17.24
C ASN A 148 -14.32 6.23 -16.34
N THR A 149 -13.91 5.05 -16.80
CA THR A 149 -13.27 4.02 -15.96
C THR A 149 -11.76 3.93 -16.11
N ILE A 150 -11.21 4.46 -17.19
CA ILE A 150 -9.80 4.27 -17.51
C ILE A 150 -8.86 5.05 -16.58
N TYR A 151 -7.74 4.42 -16.23
CA TYR A 151 -6.74 4.97 -15.32
C TYR A 151 -5.72 5.85 -16.04
N PHE A 152 -5.55 7.08 -15.57
CA PHE A 152 -4.62 8.09 -16.11
C PHE A 152 -3.39 8.36 -15.23
N GLY A 153 -3.17 7.56 -14.19
CA GLY A 153 -2.06 7.78 -13.24
C GLY A 153 -2.52 8.63 -12.06
N ASP A 154 -1.75 8.63 -10.96
CA ASP A 154 -2.07 9.40 -9.75
C ASP A 154 -3.55 9.28 -9.33
N ASN A 155 -4.05 8.06 -9.14
CA ASN A 155 -5.46 7.77 -8.79
C ASN A 155 -6.50 8.53 -9.63
N SER A 156 -6.15 8.94 -10.86
CA SER A 156 -7.04 9.61 -11.78
C SER A 156 -7.78 8.57 -12.62
N TYR A 157 -9.08 8.40 -12.37
CA TYR A 157 -9.93 7.51 -13.15
C TYR A 157 -10.96 8.33 -13.92
N GLY A 158 -10.94 8.17 -15.23
CA GLY A 158 -11.84 8.86 -16.14
C GLY A 158 -11.30 10.18 -16.69
N VAL A 159 -11.73 10.52 -17.91
CA VAL A 159 -11.21 11.66 -18.68
C VAL A 159 -11.49 12.99 -18.00
N GLU A 160 -12.66 13.17 -17.38
CA GLU A 160 -13.02 14.41 -16.66
C GLU A 160 -12.11 14.67 -15.47
N THR A 161 -11.88 13.65 -14.64
CA THR A 161 -10.96 13.76 -13.52
C THR A 161 -9.54 14.05 -14.02
N ALA A 162 -9.08 13.35 -15.07
CA ALA A 162 -7.76 13.57 -15.65
C ALA A 162 -7.60 14.97 -16.24
N ALA A 163 -8.63 15.50 -16.91
CA ALA A 163 -8.62 16.85 -17.47
C ALA A 163 -8.45 17.92 -16.39
N ARG A 164 -9.18 17.79 -15.28
CA ARG A 164 -9.10 18.72 -14.15
C ARG A 164 -7.77 18.62 -13.41
N GLN A 165 -7.30 17.41 -13.18
CA GLN A 165 -6.04 17.18 -12.46
C GLN A 165 -4.83 17.62 -13.27
N HIS A 166 -4.77 17.27 -14.56
CA HIS A 166 -3.61 17.58 -15.38
C HIS A 166 -3.62 19.01 -15.92
N PHE A 167 -4.78 19.51 -16.36
CA PHE A 167 -4.89 20.79 -17.07
C PHE A 167 -5.72 21.85 -16.32
N GLY A 168 -6.47 21.47 -15.29
CA GLY A 168 -7.38 22.39 -14.59
C GLY A 168 -8.62 22.78 -15.39
N LYS A 169 -8.96 21.98 -16.40
CA LYS A 169 -10.06 22.23 -17.34
C LYS A 169 -11.09 21.11 -17.23
N ARG A 170 -12.31 21.37 -17.69
CA ARG A 170 -13.28 20.30 -17.96
C ARG A 170 -12.83 19.50 -19.17
N ALA A 171 -13.19 18.22 -19.25
CA ALA A 171 -12.94 17.41 -20.43
C ALA A 171 -13.58 18.00 -21.69
N SER A 172 -14.69 18.74 -21.53
CA SER A 172 -15.35 19.47 -22.61
C SER A 172 -14.54 20.65 -23.18
N GLU A 173 -13.50 21.09 -22.47
CA GLU A 173 -12.66 22.25 -22.82
C GLU A 173 -11.26 21.83 -23.31
N LEU A 174 -11.02 20.52 -23.45
CA LEU A 174 -9.74 20.01 -23.92
C LEU A 174 -9.50 20.40 -25.37
N THR A 175 -8.27 20.81 -25.68
CA THR A 175 -7.80 20.95 -27.06
C THR A 175 -7.45 19.61 -27.70
N HIS A 176 -7.23 19.57 -29.01
CA HIS A 176 -6.72 18.39 -29.72
C HIS A 176 -5.43 17.83 -29.08
N PHE A 177 -4.50 18.72 -28.72
CA PHE A 177 -3.23 18.32 -28.11
C PHE A 177 -3.42 17.76 -26.69
N GLU A 178 -4.27 18.39 -25.86
CA GLU A 178 -4.57 17.90 -24.50
C GLU A 178 -5.33 16.56 -24.52
N ALA A 179 -6.28 16.39 -25.45
CA ALA A 179 -6.93 15.11 -25.68
C ALA A 179 -5.93 14.03 -26.10
N ALA A 180 -5.01 14.36 -27.01
CA ALA A 180 -3.94 13.47 -27.45
C ALA A 180 -2.95 13.10 -26.32
N LEU A 181 -2.69 14.02 -25.38
CA LEU A 181 -1.90 13.74 -24.18
C LEU A 181 -2.57 12.72 -23.28
N LEU A 182 -3.86 12.89 -22.97
CA LEU A 182 -4.61 11.93 -22.16
C LEU A 182 -4.72 10.56 -22.84
N ALA A 183 -5.14 10.52 -24.10
CA ALA A 183 -5.23 9.27 -24.86
C ALA A 183 -3.86 8.58 -24.98
N GLY A 184 -2.79 9.36 -25.12
CA GLY A 184 -1.42 8.86 -25.18
C GLY A 184 -0.94 8.23 -23.87
N SER A 185 -1.40 8.74 -22.72
CA SER A 185 -0.94 8.30 -21.41
C SER A 185 -1.51 6.94 -21.00
N VAL A 186 -2.69 6.56 -21.50
CA VAL A 186 -3.36 5.27 -21.25
C VAL A 186 -2.43 4.06 -21.38
N LYS A 187 -1.56 4.05 -22.40
CA LYS A 187 -0.61 2.96 -22.65
C LYS A 187 0.36 2.72 -21.48
N GLY A 188 0.64 3.75 -20.69
CA GLY A 188 1.53 3.71 -19.55
C GLY A 188 1.40 4.97 -18.72
N PRO A 189 0.36 5.06 -17.86
CA PRO A 189 -0.03 6.33 -17.25
C PRO A 189 1.09 6.98 -16.43
N ASN A 190 1.83 6.19 -15.65
CA ASN A 190 2.97 6.68 -14.89
C ASN A 190 4.18 7.05 -15.78
N ARG A 191 4.33 6.41 -16.96
CA ARG A 191 5.47 6.64 -17.88
C ARG A 191 5.29 7.87 -18.76
N TYR A 192 4.04 8.15 -19.14
CA TYR A 192 3.64 9.23 -20.03
C TYR A 192 2.84 10.30 -19.30
N HIS A 193 3.08 10.46 -18.00
CA HIS A 193 2.36 11.41 -17.15
C HIS A 193 2.65 12.87 -17.58
N PRO A 194 1.65 13.66 -18.00
CA PRO A 194 1.86 14.99 -18.59
C PRO A 194 2.69 15.94 -17.73
N ASN A 195 2.40 16.01 -16.43
CA ASN A 195 3.06 16.99 -15.54
C ASN A 195 4.37 16.47 -14.92
N ARG A 196 4.69 15.17 -15.06
CA ARG A 196 5.86 14.54 -14.42
C ARG A 196 6.95 14.21 -15.43
N TYR A 197 6.56 13.77 -16.63
CA TYR A 197 7.46 13.43 -17.73
C TYR A 197 6.99 14.11 -19.03
N PRO A 198 6.98 15.45 -19.07
CA PRO A 198 6.34 16.21 -20.15
C PRO A 198 6.92 15.90 -21.52
N GLU A 199 8.23 15.71 -21.65
CA GLU A 199 8.87 15.34 -22.91
C GLU A 199 8.35 14.01 -23.47
N ARG A 200 8.23 12.99 -22.61
CA ARG A 200 7.71 11.67 -23.01
C ARG A 200 6.23 11.73 -23.34
N ALA A 201 5.46 12.49 -22.57
CA ALA A 201 4.04 12.70 -22.81
C ALA A 201 3.81 13.41 -24.16
N ASN A 202 4.55 14.48 -24.43
CA ASN A 202 4.47 15.25 -25.68
C ASN A 202 4.85 14.40 -26.90
N ALA A 203 5.94 13.65 -26.82
CA ALA A 203 6.32 12.73 -27.89
C ALA A 203 5.22 11.70 -28.16
N ARG A 204 4.53 11.23 -27.11
CA ARG A 204 3.42 10.28 -27.24
C ARG A 204 2.15 10.94 -27.80
N ALA A 205 1.83 12.18 -27.42
CA ALA A 205 0.70 12.93 -27.94
C ALA A 205 0.81 13.16 -29.45
N LYS A 206 2.00 13.49 -29.96
CA LYS A 206 2.25 13.61 -31.41
C LYS A 206 1.93 12.31 -32.16
N VAL A 207 2.20 11.16 -31.56
CA VAL A 207 1.83 9.84 -32.15
C VAL A 207 0.32 9.64 -32.19
N VAL A 208 -0.42 10.18 -31.20
CA VAL A 208 -1.89 10.14 -31.18
C VAL A 208 -2.46 11.06 -32.24
N LEU A 209 -1.97 12.29 -32.38
CA LEU A 209 -2.41 13.22 -33.43
C LEU A 209 -2.20 12.62 -34.83
N ALA A 210 -1.01 12.09 -35.12
CA ALA A 210 -0.74 11.38 -36.37
C ALA A 210 -1.62 10.14 -36.57
N ALA A 211 -2.16 9.54 -35.50
CA ALA A 211 -3.16 8.46 -35.60
C ALA A 211 -4.55 9.00 -35.94
N MET A 212 -4.93 10.16 -35.38
CA MET A 212 -6.18 10.86 -35.70
C MET A 212 -6.21 11.31 -37.17
N THR A 213 -5.11 11.88 -37.68
CA THR A 213 -4.98 12.26 -39.10
C THR A 213 -5.14 11.05 -40.02
N ARG A 214 -4.44 9.93 -39.73
CA ARG A 214 -4.57 8.68 -40.50
C ARG A 214 -5.93 8.00 -40.40
N ALA A 215 -6.72 8.35 -39.38
CA ALA A 215 -8.10 7.90 -39.23
C ALA A 215 -9.10 8.83 -39.96
N GLY A 216 -8.63 9.99 -40.47
CA GLY A 216 -9.48 11.01 -41.08
C GLY A 216 -10.29 11.82 -40.08
N PHE A 217 -9.89 11.83 -38.80
CA PHE A 217 -10.59 12.59 -37.75
C PHE A 217 -10.18 14.06 -37.71
N ILE A 218 -8.96 14.36 -38.13
CA ILE A 218 -8.41 15.71 -38.28
C ILE A 218 -7.63 15.81 -39.58
N THR A 219 -7.46 17.03 -40.08
CA THR A 219 -6.62 17.37 -41.23
C THR A 219 -5.14 17.49 -40.82
N GLU A 220 -4.23 17.44 -41.80
CA GLU A 220 -2.80 17.66 -41.56
C GLU A 220 -2.52 19.06 -40.98
N ASP A 221 -3.26 20.08 -41.44
CA ASP A 221 -3.16 21.44 -40.93
C ASP A 221 -3.62 21.54 -39.46
N GLU A 222 -4.70 20.86 -39.08
CA GLU A 222 -5.16 20.78 -37.69
C GLU A 222 -4.17 20.01 -36.80
N GLU A 223 -3.52 18.96 -37.31
CA GLU A 223 -2.44 18.27 -36.60
C GLU A 223 -1.26 19.22 -36.32
N GLN A 224 -0.78 19.94 -37.35
CA GLN A 224 0.32 20.90 -37.16
C GLN A 224 -0.09 22.05 -36.23
N PHE A 225 -1.30 22.58 -36.39
CA PHE A 225 -1.82 23.60 -35.49
C PHE A 225 -1.90 23.10 -34.05
N ALA A 226 -2.39 21.88 -33.81
CA ALA A 226 -2.45 21.31 -32.47
C ALA A 226 -1.05 21.13 -31.86
N ILE A 227 -0.05 20.76 -32.65
CA ILE A 227 1.35 20.63 -32.19
C ILE A 227 1.95 22.00 -31.84
N LEU A 228 1.66 23.04 -32.63
CA LEU A 228 2.21 24.39 -32.46
C LEU A 228 1.49 25.18 -31.36
N ALA A 229 0.16 25.12 -31.32
CA ALA A 229 -0.69 25.79 -30.35
C ALA A 229 -0.79 25.04 -29.02
N GLY A 230 -0.40 23.75 -29.01
CA GLY A 230 -0.41 22.92 -27.81
C GLY A 230 0.49 23.51 -26.73
N ARG A 231 -0.09 23.92 -25.61
CA ARG A 231 0.68 24.21 -24.40
C ARG A 231 1.50 22.97 -24.05
N GLN A 232 2.80 23.15 -23.84
CA GLN A 232 3.61 22.07 -23.30
C GLN A 232 3.18 21.80 -21.85
N PRO A 233 2.81 20.55 -21.49
CA PRO A 233 2.58 20.16 -20.11
C PRO A 233 3.80 20.49 -19.25
N GLY A 234 3.55 21.04 -18.06
CA GLY A 234 4.60 21.58 -17.19
C GLY A 234 4.18 22.86 -16.45
N ASP A 235 3.14 23.56 -16.93
CA ASP A 235 2.63 24.79 -16.30
C ASP A 235 2.12 24.58 -14.87
N ARG A 236 1.69 23.35 -14.53
CA ARG A 236 1.34 22.97 -13.16
C ARG A 236 2.42 22.05 -12.59
N PRO A 237 3.10 22.44 -11.50
CA PRO A 237 4.03 21.54 -10.84
C PRO A 237 3.27 20.29 -10.37
N TRP A 238 3.77 19.12 -10.78
CA TRP A 238 3.24 17.86 -10.29
C TRP A 238 3.40 17.77 -8.78
N ARG A 239 2.31 17.47 -8.08
CA ARG A 239 2.29 17.18 -6.64
C ARG A 239 1.88 15.72 -6.45
N PRO A 240 2.69 14.88 -5.79
CA PRO A 240 2.29 13.52 -5.49
C PRO A 240 1.03 13.53 -4.64
N ILE A 241 0.12 12.58 -4.92
CA ILE A 241 -0.97 12.31 -3.98
C ILE A 241 -0.36 11.85 -2.67
N GLN A 242 -0.74 12.52 -1.60
CA GLN A 242 -0.28 12.23 -0.25
C GLN A 242 -1.03 11.02 0.33
N HIS A 243 -0.42 10.32 1.28
CA HIS A 243 -1.05 9.30 2.13
C HIS A 243 -1.54 8.02 1.42
N GLN A 244 -1.03 7.70 0.22
CA GLN A 244 -1.57 6.63 -0.63
C GLN A 244 -1.54 5.22 0.01
N TYR A 245 -0.52 4.89 0.80
CA TYR A 245 -0.47 3.59 1.49
C TYR A 245 -1.63 3.38 2.48
N LEU A 246 -2.02 4.42 3.23
CA LEU A 246 -3.16 4.34 4.13
C LEU A 246 -4.46 4.20 3.33
N ARG A 247 -4.60 4.95 2.23
CA ARG A 247 -5.79 4.88 1.36
C ARG A 247 -6.02 3.46 0.85
N ASP A 248 -4.97 2.81 0.35
CA ASP A 248 -5.06 1.42 -0.11
C ASP A 248 -5.39 0.44 1.02
N TRP A 249 -4.86 0.69 2.21
CA TRP A 249 -5.10 -0.16 3.37
C TRP A 249 -6.54 -0.06 3.89
N ILE A 250 -7.13 1.14 3.89
CA ILE A 250 -8.51 1.35 4.34
C ILE A 250 -9.56 1.09 3.24
N ALA A 251 -9.19 1.13 1.95
CA ALA A 251 -10.12 0.99 0.84
C ALA A 251 -11.01 -0.27 0.92
N PRO A 252 -10.49 -1.48 1.24
CA PRO A 252 -11.35 -2.65 1.42
C PRO A 252 -12.34 -2.52 2.59
N GLN A 253 -11.93 -1.86 3.67
CA GLN A 253 -12.78 -1.62 4.85
C GLN A 253 -13.88 -0.61 4.52
N ALA A 254 -13.51 0.46 3.80
CA ALA A 254 -14.45 1.45 3.29
C ALA A 254 -15.48 0.83 2.35
N ALA A 255 -15.05 0.03 1.38
CA ALA A 255 -15.93 -0.67 0.45
C ALA A 255 -16.97 -1.53 1.18
N LYS A 256 -16.56 -2.22 2.26
CA LYS A 256 -17.46 -3.00 3.11
C LYS A 256 -18.49 -2.14 3.87
N TRP A 257 -18.08 -0.96 4.35
CA TRP A 257 -18.99 -0.04 5.05
C TRP A 257 -19.98 0.61 4.10
N ILE A 258 -19.52 0.93 2.88
CA ILE A 258 -20.33 1.60 1.87
C ILE A 258 -21.33 0.63 1.24
N GLY A 259 -20.97 -0.62 0.97
CA GLY A 259 -21.88 -1.58 0.35
C GLY A 259 -22.47 -1.05 -0.96
N ASP A 260 -23.80 -1.08 -1.10
CA ASP A 260 -24.53 -0.70 -2.32
C ASP A 260 -25.00 0.77 -2.35
N TYR A 261 -24.44 1.64 -1.51
CA TYR A 261 -24.86 3.05 -1.48
C TYR A 261 -24.57 3.75 -2.81
N SER A 262 -25.60 4.39 -3.38
CA SER A 262 -25.56 5.09 -4.66
C SER A 262 -25.15 6.56 -4.57
N GLU A 263 -25.08 7.13 -3.37
CA GLU A 263 -24.69 8.51 -3.12
C GLU A 263 -23.18 8.61 -2.81
N PRO A 264 -22.51 9.75 -3.12
CA PRO A 264 -21.16 10.02 -2.64
C PRO A 264 -21.04 9.85 -1.12
N VAL A 265 -19.94 9.23 -0.67
CA VAL A 265 -19.70 8.93 0.75
C VAL A 265 -18.47 9.68 1.26
N ARG A 266 -18.65 10.40 2.37
CA ARG A 266 -17.55 10.94 3.17
C ARG A 266 -17.10 9.90 4.17
N LEU A 267 -15.84 9.50 4.07
CA LEU A 267 -15.11 8.67 5.03
C LEU A 267 -14.36 9.56 6.03
N PHE A 268 -14.32 9.12 7.27
CA PHE A 268 -13.58 9.79 8.34
C PHE A 268 -12.42 8.89 8.77
N THR A 269 -11.21 9.42 8.65
CA THR A 269 -9.94 8.69 8.80
C THR A 269 -9.12 9.18 9.97
N THR A 270 -8.35 8.29 10.59
CA THR A 270 -7.45 8.60 11.72
C THR A 270 -6.14 9.28 11.32
N LEU A 271 -5.88 9.40 10.03
CA LEU A 271 -4.65 9.97 9.49
C LEU A 271 -4.40 11.38 10.04
N ASN A 272 -3.17 11.64 10.48
CA ASN A 272 -2.65 12.98 10.70
C ASN A 272 -1.68 13.35 9.55
N SER A 273 -1.94 14.47 8.88
CA SER A 273 -1.22 14.85 7.65
C SER A 273 0.23 15.18 7.91
N GLU A 274 0.48 15.92 8.99
CA GLU A 274 1.81 16.32 9.41
C GLU A 274 2.64 15.10 9.80
N TYR A 275 2.06 14.19 10.58
CA TYR A 275 2.74 12.96 10.99
C TYR A 275 3.04 12.08 9.77
N GLN A 276 2.13 11.96 8.80
CA GLN A 276 2.47 11.26 7.57
C GLN A 276 3.66 11.92 6.87
N LEU A 277 3.66 13.24 6.72
CA LEU A 277 4.74 13.96 6.07
C LEU A 277 6.07 13.72 6.79
N TYR A 278 6.09 13.79 8.13
CA TYR A 278 7.27 13.54 8.94
C TYR A 278 7.77 12.10 8.76
N ALA A 279 6.86 11.12 8.70
CA ALA A 279 7.21 9.72 8.51
C ALA A 279 7.83 9.46 7.13
N GLU A 280 7.22 10.00 6.07
CA GLU A 280 7.72 9.89 4.70
C GLU A 280 9.07 10.61 4.51
N GLU A 281 9.21 11.80 5.09
CA GLU A 281 10.46 12.57 5.01
C GLU A 281 11.60 11.89 5.77
N ALA A 282 11.36 11.46 7.02
CA ALA A 282 12.35 10.73 7.82
C ALA A 282 12.82 9.46 7.09
N LEU A 283 11.87 8.69 6.55
CA LEU A 283 12.17 7.48 5.80
C LEU A 283 12.99 7.76 4.55
N ARG A 284 12.55 8.72 3.71
CA ARG A 284 13.22 9.07 2.45
C ARG A 284 14.63 9.58 2.68
N THR A 285 14.81 10.49 3.65
CA THR A 285 16.10 11.10 3.97
C THR A 285 17.09 10.04 4.44
N ARG A 286 16.72 9.22 5.41
CA ARG A 286 17.63 8.21 5.97
C ARG A 286 17.94 7.07 4.99
N LEU A 287 16.97 6.64 4.18
CA LEU A 287 17.24 5.67 3.11
C LEU A 287 18.22 6.23 2.09
N TYR A 288 18.11 7.50 1.72
CA TYR A 288 19.09 8.14 0.84
C TYR A 288 20.48 8.17 1.49
N GLU A 289 20.62 8.55 2.75
CA GLU A 289 21.90 8.51 3.47
C GLU A 289 22.52 7.11 3.47
N TYR A 290 21.70 6.07 3.68
CA TYR A 290 22.12 4.67 3.78
C TYR A 290 22.16 3.91 2.45
N ARG A 291 21.85 4.53 1.30
CA ARG A 291 21.80 3.88 -0.02
C ARG A 291 23.05 3.06 -0.39
N LYS A 292 24.23 3.47 0.09
CA LYS A 292 25.51 2.76 -0.14
C LYS A 292 25.62 1.45 0.66
N ARG A 293 24.75 1.23 1.65
CA ARG A 293 24.68 0.01 2.47
C ARG A 293 23.74 -1.05 1.88
N HIS A 294 23.44 -0.97 0.58
CA HIS A 294 22.56 -1.92 -0.12
C HIS A 294 21.13 -2.04 0.46
N VAL A 295 20.65 -1.03 1.17
CA VAL A 295 19.23 -0.93 1.57
C VAL A 295 18.46 -0.17 0.49
N ARG A 296 17.30 -0.71 0.09
CA ARG A 296 16.45 -0.11 -0.96
C ARG A 296 15.09 0.33 -0.45
N GLU A 297 14.57 -0.33 0.58
CA GLU A 297 13.21 -0.12 1.05
C GLU A 297 13.17 0.07 2.56
N GLY A 298 12.06 0.64 3.02
CA GLY A 298 11.75 0.78 4.44
C GLY A 298 10.29 1.12 4.66
N ALA A 299 9.87 1.19 5.92
CA ALA A 299 8.49 1.50 6.28
C ALA A 299 8.42 2.17 7.65
N VAL A 300 7.41 3.00 7.87
CA VAL A 300 7.09 3.64 9.16
C VAL A 300 5.60 3.50 9.42
N LEU A 301 5.26 3.15 10.66
CA LEU A 301 3.87 3.07 11.13
C LEU A 301 3.77 3.74 12.50
N ALA A 302 2.82 4.66 12.67
CA ALA A 302 2.53 5.32 13.93
C ALA A 302 1.08 5.03 14.37
N LEU A 303 0.92 4.55 15.60
CA LEU A 303 -0.35 4.25 16.24
C LEU A 303 -0.54 5.15 17.47
N ALA A 304 -1.74 5.69 17.64
CA ALA A 304 -2.18 6.26 18.91
C ALA A 304 -2.45 5.16 19.95
N SER A 305 -2.59 5.56 21.22
CA SER A 305 -2.88 4.65 22.34
C SER A 305 -4.19 3.86 22.18
N ASP A 306 -5.17 4.36 21.42
CA ASP A 306 -6.44 3.67 21.17
C ASP A 306 -6.43 2.78 19.91
N GLY A 307 -5.30 2.76 19.18
CA GLY A 307 -5.13 2.04 17.92
C GLY A 307 -5.37 2.87 16.66
N ALA A 308 -5.64 4.18 16.76
CA ALA A 308 -5.77 5.03 15.59
C ALA A 308 -4.47 5.02 14.77
N VAL A 309 -4.54 4.72 13.48
CA VAL A 309 -3.37 4.80 12.59
C VAL A 309 -3.14 6.25 12.20
N LEU A 310 -2.16 6.89 12.83
CA LEU A 310 -1.86 8.30 12.64
C LEU A 310 -1.01 8.53 11.39
N ALA A 311 -0.08 7.62 11.09
CA ALA A 311 0.76 7.65 9.89
C ALA A 311 1.10 6.24 9.42
N MET A 312 1.13 6.02 8.11
CA MET A 312 1.46 4.76 7.46
C MET A 312 2.27 5.01 6.18
N ALA A 313 3.58 4.91 6.27
CA ALA A 313 4.49 4.96 5.12
C ALA A 313 4.96 3.53 4.79
N GLY A 314 4.39 2.92 3.75
CA GLY A 314 4.69 1.54 3.34
C GLY A 314 5.94 1.36 2.47
N GLY A 315 6.65 2.44 2.16
CA GLY A 315 7.80 2.46 1.26
C GLY A 315 8.33 3.87 1.06
N ARG A 316 9.50 3.99 0.45
CA ARG A 316 10.20 5.28 0.25
C ARG A 316 9.50 6.23 -0.72
N ASP A 317 8.76 5.67 -1.68
CA ASP A 317 8.04 6.38 -2.71
C ASP A 317 6.95 5.46 -3.25
N TYR A 318 5.69 5.80 -2.95
CA TYR A 318 4.52 5.06 -3.41
C TYR A 318 4.46 4.93 -4.94
N GLN A 319 4.95 5.95 -5.66
CA GLN A 319 4.92 5.98 -7.13
C GLN A 319 5.94 5.02 -7.77
N VAL A 320 6.96 4.63 -7.00
CA VAL A 320 7.93 3.63 -7.43
C VAL A 320 7.46 2.23 -7.03
N SER A 321 6.86 2.09 -5.85
CA SER A 321 6.37 0.83 -5.33
C SER A 321 5.12 1.03 -4.48
N GLN A 322 4.00 0.45 -4.93
CA GLN A 322 2.72 0.46 -4.20
C GLN A 322 2.66 -0.62 -3.10
N LEU A 323 3.76 -1.38 -2.93
CA LEU A 323 3.84 -2.45 -1.95
C LEU A 323 3.82 -1.86 -0.53
N ASN A 324 2.72 -2.01 0.19
CA ASN A 324 2.63 -1.54 1.57
C ASN A 324 3.37 -2.49 2.53
N ARG A 325 4.60 -2.15 2.90
CA ARG A 325 5.45 -2.98 3.77
C ARG A 325 5.08 -2.93 5.26
N THR A 326 4.20 -2.01 5.67
CA THR A 326 3.64 -2.05 7.05
C THR A 326 2.72 -3.25 7.25
N ALA A 327 2.10 -3.74 6.17
CA ALA A 327 1.17 -4.87 6.12
C ALA A 327 1.76 -6.08 5.37
N ARG A 328 3.09 -6.23 5.35
CA ARG A 328 3.78 -7.40 4.79
C ARG A 328 4.47 -8.19 5.88
N LEU A 329 4.44 -9.51 5.73
CA LEU A 329 5.12 -10.44 6.62
C LEU A 329 6.64 -10.26 6.50
N ARG A 330 7.29 -10.03 7.63
CA ARG A 330 8.74 -9.91 7.78
C ARG A 330 9.17 -10.50 9.12
N GLN A 331 10.44 -10.86 9.24
CA GLN A 331 10.96 -11.35 10.52
C GLN A 331 11.17 -10.19 11.50
N PRO A 332 10.52 -10.18 12.68
CA PRO A 332 10.71 -9.15 13.70
C PRO A 332 12.08 -9.29 14.39
N ALA A 333 12.71 -10.47 14.30
CA ALA A 333 13.99 -10.77 14.92
C ALA A 333 14.00 -10.40 16.42
N SER A 334 15.09 -9.80 16.92
CA SER A 334 15.23 -9.42 18.34
C SER A 334 14.17 -8.44 18.88
N SER A 335 13.37 -7.80 18.01
CA SER A 335 12.24 -6.97 18.45
C SER A 335 11.06 -7.82 18.97
N PHE A 336 11.08 -9.14 18.77
CA PHE A 336 10.08 -10.06 19.33
C PHE A 336 10.40 -10.50 20.77
N LYS A 337 11.67 -10.42 21.19
CA LYS A 337 12.12 -10.87 22.51
C LYS A 337 11.27 -10.34 23.67
N PRO A 338 10.84 -9.06 23.71
CA PRO A 338 10.03 -8.55 24.82
C PRO A 338 8.83 -9.43 25.15
N PHE A 339 8.21 -10.08 24.17
CA PHE A 339 7.05 -10.95 24.41
C PHE A 339 7.42 -12.27 25.09
N ILE A 340 8.65 -12.76 24.91
CA ILE A 340 9.17 -13.93 25.65
C ILE A 340 9.42 -13.57 27.12
N TYR A 341 10.03 -12.40 27.35
CA TYR A 341 10.24 -11.90 28.70
C TYR A 341 8.91 -11.57 29.37
N LEU A 342 7.96 -10.98 28.64
CA LEU A 342 6.64 -10.63 29.16
C LEU A 342 5.84 -11.87 29.56
N ALA A 343 5.89 -12.95 28.77
CA ALA A 343 5.32 -14.24 29.13
C ALA A 343 5.94 -14.78 30.44
N ALA A 344 7.26 -14.65 30.60
CA ALA A 344 7.95 -15.07 31.81
C ALA A 344 7.57 -14.21 33.05
N LEU A 345 7.35 -12.90 32.86
CA LEU A 345 6.86 -12.00 33.91
C LEU A 345 5.44 -12.36 34.35
N GLU A 346 4.54 -12.66 33.40
CA GLU A 346 3.19 -13.17 33.72
C GLU A 346 3.25 -14.52 34.44
N GLY A 347 4.27 -15.34 34.16
CA GLY A 347 4.59 -16.57 34.90
C GLY A 347 5.23 -16.35 36.28
N GLY A 348 5.31 -15.11 36.77
CA GLY A 348 5.78 -14.77 38.11
C GLY A 348 7.25 -14.37 38.22
N LEU A 349 8.01 -14.34 37.12
CA LEU A 349 9.35 -13.76 37.15
C LEU A 349 9.32 -12.25 37.29
N THR A 350 10.47 -11.69 37.64
CA THR A 350 10.66 -10.26 37.84
C THR A 350 11.86 -9.76 37.03
N PRO A 351 11.97 -8.44 36.76
CA PRO A 351 13.13 -7.87 36.09
C PRO A 351 14.49 -8.24 36.74
N ALA A 352 14.50 -8.45 38.06
CA ALA A 352 15.67 -8.83 38.85
C ALA A 352 15.94 -10.35 38.88
N SER A 353 15.03 -11.17 38.35
CA SER A 353 15.23 -12.62 38.28
C SER A 353 16.49 -12.96 37.49
N ARG A 354 17.23 -13.95 37.99
CA ARG A 354 18.52 -14.35 37.40
C ARG A 354 18.32 -15.30 36.22
N ILE A 355 19.13 -15.11 35.19
CA ILE A 355 19.24 -15.99 34.03
C ILE A 355 20.69 -16.06 33.57
N ASN A 356 21.07 -17.19 32.98
CA ASN A 356 22.44 -17.41 32.52
C ASN A 356 22.56 -17.11 31.02
N ASP A 357 23.44 -16.16 30.66
CA ASP A 357 23.90 -15.99 29.28
C ASP A 357 25.13 -16.87 29.06
N ALA A 358 24.89 -18.07 28.54
CA ALA A 358 25.90 -19.10 28.30
C ALA A 358 25.45 -19.98 27.12
N PRO A 359 26.37 -20.70 26.44
CA PRO A 359 26.03 -21.60 25.35
C PRO A 359 24.85 -22.52 25.69
N ILE A 360 23.94 -22.67 24.74
CA ILE A 360 22.79 -23.57 24.83
C ILE A 360 22.64 -24.29 23.49
N THR A 361 22.36 -25.59 23.56
CA THR A 361 22.03 -26.41 22.40
C THR A 361 20.71 -27.09 22.69
N ILE A 362 19.74 -26.92 21.79
CA ILE A 362 18.46 -27.63 21.82
C ILE A 362 18.43 -28.48 20.55
N ASP A 363 18.39 -29.79 20.73
CA ASP A 363 18.58 -30.78 19.67
C ASP A 363 19.87 -30.51 18.87
N ARG A 364 19.74 -30.04 17.62
CA ARG A 364 20.86 -29.72 16.71
C ARG A 364 21.06 -28.21 16.52
N TRP A 365 20.35 -27.38 17.28
CA TRP A 365 20.35 -25.93 17.13
C TRP A 365 21.09 -25.26 18.30
N SER A 366 22.14 -24.52 17.98
CA SER A 366 22.98 -23.80 18.96
C SER A 366 23.03 -22.30 18.62
N PRO A 367 22.08 -21.50 19.13
CA PRO A 367 22.09 -20.06 18.90
C PRO A 367 23.30 -19.39 19.58
N ARG A 368 23.83 -18.33 18.96
CA ARG A 368 24.96 -17.55 19.49
C ARG A 368 24.59 -16.08 19.66
N ASN A 369 25.27 -15.41 20.58
CA ASN A 369 25.19 -13.96 20.71
C ASN A 369 25.86 -13.28 19.52
N HIS A 370 25.38 -12.08 19.17
CA HIS A 370 25.84 -11.35 17.99
C HIS A 370 27.32 -10.92 18.06
N ASP A 371 27.83 -10.73 19.28
CA ASP A 371 29.23 -10.40 19.58
C ASP A 371 30.09 -11.65 19.85
N GLY A 372 29.48 -12.83 19.92
CA GLY A 372 30.16 -14.09 20.22
C GLY A 372 30.52 -14.30 21.69
N GLU A 373 30.23 -13.34 22.57
CA GLU A 373 30.56 -13.41 24.00
C GLU A 373 29.45 -14.04 24.83
N TYR A 374 29.73 -14.37 26.09
CA TYR A 374 28.77 -14.86 27.08
C TYR A 374 29.05 -14.22 28.43
N TRP A 375 28.05 -13.60 29.04
CA TRP A 375 28.23 -12.80 30.26
C TRP A 375 27.91 -13.57 31.56
N GLY A 376 27.52 -14.84 31.45
CA GLY A 376 27.18 -15.65 32.61
C GLY A 376 25.89 -15.19 33.30
N ALA A 377 25.86 -15.26 34.63
CA ALA A 377 24.67 -14.92 35.41
C ALA A 377 24.36 -13.41 35.35
N MET A 378 23.16 -13.06 34.88
CA MET A 378 22.68 -11.70 34.75
C MET A 378 21.20 -11.58 35.14
N THR A 379 20.67 -10.36 35.22
CA THR A 379 19.22 -10.16 35.42
C THR A 379 18.46 -10.23 34.10
N LEU A 380 17.15 -10.49 34.15
CA LEU A 380 16.30 -10.41 32.95
C LEU A 380 16.34 -9.02 32.31
N ALA A 381 16.40 -7.96 33.14
CA ALA A 381 16.50 -6.59 32.68
C ALA A 381 17.80 -6.34 31.88
N ASP A 382 18.95 -6.80 32.39
CA ASP A 382 20.24 -6.67 31.69
C ASP A 382 20.24 -7.47 30.38
N ALA A 383 19.72 -8.70 30.42
CA ALA A 383 19.65 -9.58 29.26
C ALA A 383 18.84 -8.95 28.11
N LEU A 384 17.71 -8.30 28.42
CA LEU A 384 16.89 -7.60 27.43
C LEU A 384 17.54 -6.30 26.93
N ALA A 385 18.12 -5.49 27.84
CA ALA A 385 18.77 -4.21 27.51
C ALA A 385 19.89 -4.40 26.46
N HIS A 386 20.72 -5.42 26.64
CA HIS A 386 21.81 -5.79 25.73
C HIS A 386 21.41 -6.80 24.66
N SER A 387 20.11 -7.15 24.59
CA SER A 387 19.53 -7.99 23.56
C SER A 387 20.25 -9.35 23.38
N ARG A 388 20.65 -10.00 24.48
CA ARG A 388 21.33 -11.30 24.48
C ARG A 388 20.44 -12.39 23.86
N ASN A 389 21.02 -13.34 23.13
CA ASN A 389 20.28 -14.36 22.37
C ASN A 389 20.02 -15.63 23.19
N THR A 390 20.90 -16.03 24.12
CA THR A 390 20.66 -17.27 24.88
C THR A 390 19.61 -17.16 25.99
N PRO A 391 19.46 -16.03 26.72
CA PRO A 391 18.44 -15.90 27.75
C PRO A 391 16.99 -16.10 27.28
N PRO A 392 16.48 -15.48 26.19
CA PRO A 392 15.11 -15.72 25.74
C PRO A 392 14.86 -17.17 25.33
N VAL A 393 15.87 -17.88 24.83
CA VAL A 393 15.76 -19.31 24.51
C VAL A 393 15.62 -20.15 25.79
N ARG A 394 16.34 -19.82 26.86
CA ARG A 394 16.16 -20.47 28.16
C ARG A 394 14.79 -20.17 28.78
N LEU A 395 14.27 -18.95 28.58
CA LEU A 395 12.91 -18.61 28.99
C LEU A 395 11.89 -19.44 28.22
N PHE A 396 12.08 -19.62 26.91
CA PHE A 396 11.23 -20.49 26.09
C PHE A 396 11.18 -21.92 26.65
N GLU A 397 12.33 -22.52 26.96
CA GLU A 397 12.37 -23.89 27.53
C GLU A 397 11.62 -24.00 28.86
N ARG A 398 11.60 -22.91 29.64
CA ARG A 398 10.84 -22.86 30.91
C ARG A 398 9.34 -22.67 30.70
N ILE A 399 8.94 -21.83 29.73
CA ILE A 399 7.54 -21.52 29.43
C ILE A 399 6.87 -22.69 28.69
N GLY A 400 7.63 -23.38 27.84
CA GLY A 400 7.13 -24.40 26.93
C GLY A 400 6.43 -23.82 25.70
N ARG A 401 6.34 -24.65 24.65
CA ARG A 401 5.67 -24.29 23.37
C ARG A 401 4.23 -23.86 23.59
N ASP A 402 3.46 -24.69 24.30
CA ASP A 402 2.02 -24.49 24.46
C ASP A 402 1.71 -23.28 25.35
N GLY A 403 2.48 -23.11 26.43
CA GLY A 403 2.37 -21.93 27.29
C GLY A 403 2.69 -20.63 26.56
N LEU A 404 3.70 -20.63 25.69
CA LEU A 404 4.00 -19.46 24.86
C LEU A 404 2.91 -19.22 23.81
N GLN A 405 2.40 -20.27 23.17
CA GLN A 405 1.32 -20.15 22.18
C GLN A 405 0.03 -19.62 22.82
N GLU A 406 -0.32 -20.09 24.02
CA GLU A 406 -1.46 -19.59 24.78
C GLU A 406 -1.27 -18.10 25.10
N PHE A 407 -0.10 -17.72 25.61
CA PHE A 407 0.22 -16.32 25.90
C PHE A 407 0.11 -15.43 24.65
N LEU A 408 0.70 -15.85 23.54
CA LEU A 408 0.70 -15.09 22.28
C LEU A 408 -0.68 -15.02 21.61
N SER A 409 -1.56 -16.00 21.85
CA SER A 409 -2.94 -15.95 21.37
C SER A 409 -3.73 -14.76 21.93
N ARG A 410 -3.38 -14.29 23.13
CA ARG A 410 -3.96 -13.08 23.75
C ARG A 410 -3.68 -11.82 22.92
N PHE A 411 -2.56 -11.80 22.19
CA PHE A 411 -2.18 -10.74 21.26
C PHE A 411 -2.74 -10.94 19.83
N GLY A 412 -3.56 -11.97 19.61
CA GLY A 412 -4.15 -12.27 18.31
C GLY A 412 -3.26 -13.07 17.36
N LEU A 413 -2.10 -13.58 17.82
CA LEU A 413 -1.26 -14.43 16.97
C LEU A 413 -1.92 -15.80 16.76
N PRO A 414 -1.90 -16.33 15.52
CA PRO A 414 -2.64 -17.55 15.17
C PRO A 414 -2.06 -18.79 15.85
N ALA A 415 -2.88 -19.84 15.92
CA ALA A 415 -2.42 -21.16 16.34
C ALA A 415 -1.27 -21.65 15.43
N GLY A 416 -0.27 -22.30 16.03
CA GLY A 416 0.91 -22.77 15.31
C GLY A 416 1.92 -21.66 14.97
N TYR A 417 1.75 -20.43 15.46
CA TYR A 417 2.77 -19.40 15.36
C TYR A 417 4.06 -19.87 16.05
N VAL A 418 3.95 -20.52 17.20
CA VAL A 418 5.08 -21.09 17.94
C VAL A 418 5.46 -22.47 17.38
N ASP A 419 6.50 -22.50 16.55
CA ASP A 419 6.98 -23.71 15.87
C ASP A 419 8.12 -24.43 16.60
N GLY A 420 8.81 -23.73 17.52
CA GLY A 420 9.94 -24.24 18.28
C GLY A 420 10.77 -23.13 18.94
N PRO A 421 11.92 -23.49 19.55
CA PRO A 421 12.73 -22.55 20.33
C PRO A 421 13.27 -21.33 19.56
N ALA A 422 13.44 -21.46 18.24
CA ALA A 422 13.85 -20.35 17.38
C ALA A 422 12.84 -19.19 17.37
N THR A 423 11.56 -19.46 17.66
CA THR A 423 10.52 -18.43 17.81
C THR A 423 10.92 -17.39 18.89
N ALA A 424 11.65 -17.80 19.93
CA ALA A 424 12.13 -16.90 20.97
C ALA A 424 13.09 -15.80 20.47
N LEU A 425 13.66 -15.98 19.27
CA LEU A 425 14.54 -15.03 18.60
C LEU A 425 13.85 -14.28 17.46
N GLY A 426 12.54 -14.45 17.27
CA GLY A 426 11.76 -13.79 16.22
C GLY A 426 12.00 -14.36 14.83
N SER A 427 12.13 -15.70 14.71
CA SER A 427 12.28 -16.41 13.43
C SER A 427 10.98 -16.46 12.61
N ARG A 428 9.83 -16.28 13.26
CA ARG A 428 8.49 -16.29 12.66
C ARG A 428 8.17 -14.92 12.09
N GLU A 429 7.52 -14.91 10.93
CA GLU A 429 7.16 -13.66 10.27
C GLU A 429 5.86 -13.08 10.82
N MET A 430 5.78 -11.76 10.88
CA MET A 430 4.58 -11.00 11.21
C MET A 430 4.61 -9.65 10.49
N THR A 431 3.48 -8.95 10.48
CA THR A 431 3.42 -7.59 9.93
C THR A 431 3.95 -6.56 10.91
N LEU A 432 4.39 -5.41 10.38
CA LEU A 432 4.74 -4.27 11.22
C LEU A 432 3.53 -3.77 12.01
N LEU A 433 2.32 -3.83 11.41
CA LEU A 433 1.06 -3.49 12.05
C LEU A 433 0.79 -4.31 13.32
N GLU A 434 0.91 -5.64 13.24
CA GLU A 434 0.77 -6.53 14.40
C GLU A 434 1.82 -6.23 15.46
N LEU A 435 3.09 -6.10 15.06
CA LEU A 435 4.18 -5.85 15.98
C LEU A 435 4.00 -4.51 16.73
N THR A 436 3.67 -3.42 16.02
CA THR A 436 3.43 -2.10 16.63
C THR A 436 2.25 -2.14 17.60
N SER A 437 1.16 -2.82 17.24
CA SER A 437 0.00 -3.00 18.12
C SER A 437 0.37 -3.74 19.42
N MET A 438 1.17 -4.81 19.32
CA MET A 438 1.64 -5.56 20.48
C MET A 438 2.54 -4.71 21.41
N TYR A 439 3.37 -3.82 20.86
CA TYR A 439 4.10 -2.82 21.68
C TYR A 439 3.17 -1.79 22.30
N GLY A 440 2.12 -1.39 21.57
CA GLY A 440 1.07 -0.51 22.09
C GLY A 440 0.39 -1.10 23.33
N ALA A 441 0.22 -2.41 23.40
CA ALA A 441 -0.29 -3.06 24.62
C ALA A 441 0.61 -2.81 25.84
N ILE A 442 1.94 -2.84 25.66
CA ILE A 442 2.89 -2.56 26.75
C ILE A 442 2.79 -1.08 27.13
N ALA A 443 2.78 -0.18 26.14
CA ALA A 443 2.65 1.27 26.34
C ALA A 443 1.35 1.64 27.09
N ASN A 444 0.27 0.89 26.85
CA ASN A 444 -1.05 1.10 27.44
C ASN A 444 -1.28 0.30 28.74
N GLY A 445 -0.23 -0.11 29.46
CA GLY A 445 -0.38 -0.82 30.73
C GLY A 445 -1.06 -2.20 30.61
N GLY A 446 -0.88 -2.86 29.47
CA GLY A 446 -1.38 -4.20 29.16
C GLY A 446 -2.68 -4.26 28.37
N LEU A 447 -3.16 -3.12 27.86
CA LEU A 447 -4.38 -2.98 27.07
C LEU A 447 -4.06 -2.91 25.57
N MET A 448 -4.46 -3.92 24.80
CA MET A 448 -4.14 -4.06 23.39
C MET A 448 -4.93 -3.10 22.50
N PRO A 449 -4.28 -2.19 21.75
CA PRO A 449 -4.92 -1.34 20.76
C PRO A 449 -5.19 -2.09 19.46
N GLU A 450 -6.44 -2.15 19.01
CA GLU A 450 -6.80 -2.71 17.70
C GLU A 450 -6.58 -1.63 16.60
N PRO A 451 -5.64 -1.82 15.65
CA PRO A 451 -5.35 -0.81 14.66
C PRO A 451 -6.56 -0.49 13.76
N TYR A 452 -6.88 0.79 13.61
CA TYR A 452 -7.97 1.23 12.74
C TYR A 452 -7.60 2.51 11.98
N GLY A 453 -7.99 2.55 10.70
CA GLY A 453 -7.79 3.72 9.84
C GLY A 453 -9.06 4.52 9.56
N LEU A 454 -10.23 3.92 9.79
CA LEU A 454 -11.54 4.52 9.58
C LEU A 454 -12.32 4.56 10.89
N TYR A 455 -12.93 5.71 11.19
CA TYR A 455 -13.82 5.87 12.34
C TYR A 455 -15.23 6.30 11.98
N GLY A 456 -15.49 6.70 10.74
CA GLY A 456 -16.84 7.04 10.30
C GLY A 456 -17.02 6.97 8.79
N ALA A 457 -18.28 6.85 8.36
CA ALA A 457 -18.74 7.04 7.01
C ALA A 457 -20.12 7.71 7.03
N ALA A 458 -20.32 8.74 6.22
CA ALA A 458 -21.60 9.42 6.06
C ALA A 458 -21.87 9.72 4.58
N ALA A 459 -23.11 9.59 4.15
CA ALA A 459 -23.54 10.02 2.82
C ALA A 459 -23.44 11.54 2.68
N GLN A 460 -23.37 12.04 1.45
CA GLN A 460 -23.38 13.49 1.18
C GLN A 460 -24.62 14.20 1.76
N SER A 461 -25.76 13.50 1.83
CA SER A 461 -26.99 13.95 2.48
C SER A 461 -26.87 14.15 4.00
N GLY A 462 -25.76 13.76 4.63
CA GLY A 462 -25.54 13.82 6.08
C GLY A 462 -25.98 12.58 6.85
N ARG A 463 -26.59 11.60 6.16
CA ARG A 463 -26.95 10.30 6.76
C ARG A 463 -25.70 9.53 7.17
N ILE A 464 -25.60 9.14 8.44
CA ILE A 464 -24.52 8.29 8.94
C ILE A 464 -24.71 6.88 8.37
N ILE A 465 -23.69 6.37 7.68
CA ILE A 465 -23.64 5.01 7.13
C ILE A 465 -23.07 4.07 8.18
N GLN A 466 -21.94 4.46 8.75
CA GLN A 466 -21.24 3.69 9.77
C GLN A 466 -20.48 4.64 10.69
N TRP A 467 -20.43 4.33 11.98
CA TRP A 467 -19.60 5.05 12.93
C TRP A 467 -18.94 4.06 13.87
N ARG A 468 -17.61 4.11 13.97
CA ARG A 468 -16.86 3.27 14.90
C ARG A 468 -17.15 3.75 16.30
N ARG A 469 -17.78 2.89 17.10
CA ARG A 469 -17.86 3.09 18.55
C ARG A 469 -16.49 2.78 19.14
N PRO A 470 -15.94 3.63 20.03
CA PRO A 470 -14.76 3.28 20.79
C PRO A 470 -15.02 1.95 21.50
N ARG A 471 -14.34 0.88 21.09
CA ARG A 471 -14.34 -0.37 21.85
C ARG A 471 -13.35 -0.20 22.99
N GLY A 472 -13.74 -0.60 24.20
CA GLY A 472 -12.79 -0.71 25.29
C GLY A 472 -11.61 -1.59 24.86
N LEU A 473 -10.40 -1.17 25.19
CA LEU A 473 -9.21 -1.95 24.88
C LEU A 473 -9.23 -3.28 25.64
N THR A 474 -8.76 -4.35 25.01
CA THR A 474 -8.73 -5.68 25.64
C THR A 474 -7.49 -5.83 26.49
N ARG A 475 -7.63 -6.26 27.75
CA ARG A 475 -6.48 -6.59 28.60
C ARG A 475 -5.86 -7.91 28.16
N VAL A 476 -4.63 -7.85 27.68
CA VAL A 476 -3.87 -9.02 27.20
C VAL A 476 -2.77 -9.45 28.17
N VAL A 477 -2.30 -8.52 29.01
CA VAL A 477 -1.36 -8.77 30.10
C VAL A 477 -1.70 -7.95 31.34
N SER A 478 -1.22 -8.37 32.50
CA SER A 478 -1.39 -7.60 33.74
C SER A 478 -0.69 -6.24 33.67
N GLU A 479 -1.26 -5.24 34.34
CA GLU A 479 -0.65 -3.90 34.44
C GLU A 479 0.72 -3.96 35.13
N LYS A 480 0.89 -4.87 36.10
CA LYS A 480 2.15 -5.12 36.78
C LYS A 480 3.24 -5.57 35.80
N SER A 481 2.97 -6.59 34.99
CA SER A 481 3.94 -7.10 34.02
C SER A 481 4.21 -6.09 32.90
N ALA A 482 3.20 -5.34 32.45
CA ALA A 482 3.37 -4.25 31.49
C ALA A 482 4.31 -3.16 32.02
N LYS A 483 4.12 -2.71 33.27
CA LYS A 483 5.02 -1.73 33.92
C LYS A 483 6.45 -2.26 34.09
N GLN A 484 6.59 -3.52 34.47
CA GLN A 484 7.90 -4.17 34.56
C GLN A 484 8.61 -4.24 33.20
N MET A 485 7.88 -4.61 32.15
CA MET A 485 8.39 -4.67 30.78
C MET A 485 8.75 -3.27 30.25
N ASP A 486 7.92 -2.27 30.50
CA ASP A 486 8.18 -0.87 30.15
C ASP A 486 9.48 -0.37 30.79
N ALA A 487 9.72 -0.66 32.08
CA ALA A 487 10.98 -0.34 32.75
C ALA A 487 12.20 -1.07 32.14
N MET A 488 12.04 -2.35 31.78
CA MET A 488 13.10 -3.13 31.11
C MET A 488 13.42 -2.60 29.70
N LEU A 489 12.39 -2.22 28.93
CA LEU A 489 12.54 -1.63 27.60
C LEU A 489 13.15 -0.24 27.64
N ARG A 490 12.88 0.57 28.68
CA ARG A 490 13.54 1.88 28.84
C ARG A 490 15.06 1.72 28.89
N ARG A 491 15.57 0.67 29.55
CA ARG A 491 17.02 0.37 29.61
C ARG A 491 17.64 0.02 28.27
N VAL A 492 16.86 -0.50 27.31
CA VAL A 492 17.35 -0.70 25.93
C VAL A 492 17.76 0.63 25.30
N VAL A 493 17.03 1.70 25.62
CA VAL A 493 17.27 3.05 25.10
C VAL A 493 18.34 3.76 25.92
N THR A 494 18.34 3.70 27.25
CA THR A 494 19.36 4.41 28.06
C THR A 494 20.73 3.74 28.02
N ASP A 495 20.76 2.41 28.14
CA ASP A 495 22.00 1.67 28.44
C ASP A 495 22.38 0.72 27.30
N GLY A 496 21.43 0.41 26.42
CA GLY A 496 21.50 -0.72 25.51
C GLY A 496 21.62 -0.38 24.03
N THR A 497 21.04 -1.27 23.22
CA THR A 497 21.15 -1.25 21.75
C THR A 497 20.40 -0.10 21.06
N GLY A 498 19.50 0.58 21.76
CA GLY A 498 18.57 1.58 21.22
C GLY A 498 18.95 3.03 21.51
N LYS A 499 20.16 3.33 21.98
CA LYS A 499 20.60 4.66 22.43
C LYS A 499 20.30 5.81 21.47
N ARG A 500 20.37 5.58 20.16
CA ARG A 500 20.09 6.60 19.15
C ARG A 500 18.61 7.01 19.04
N ALA A 501 17.71 6.34 19.76
CA ALA A 501 16.31 6.71 19.85
C ALA A 501 16.05 7.80 20.90
N GLU A 502 17.02 8.09 21.77
CA GLU A 502 16.84 9.06 22.85
C GLU A 502 16.63 10.47 22.30
N ILE A 503 15.58 11.13 22.79
CA ILE A 503 15.23 12.51 22.46
C ILE A 503 15.23 13.29 23.79
N PRO A 504 16.03 14.36 23.93
CA PRO A 504 16.05 15.17 25.15
C PRO A 504 14.65 15.65 25.53
N GLY A 505 14.31 15.53 26.82
CA GLY A 505 12.99 15.92 27.34
C GLY A 505 11.86 14.92 27.11
N LEU A 506 12.10 13.84 26.35
CA LEU A 506 11.09 12.83 26.06
C LEU A 506 11.45 11.47 26.65
N ARG A 507 10.51 10.86 27.39
CA ARG A 507 10.67 9.49 27.90
C ARG A 507 10.47 8.48 26.78
N VAL A 508 11.58 8.11 26.12
CA VAL A 508 11.58 7.12 25.04
C VAL A 508 11.79 5.70 25.56
N VAL A 509 10.92 4.79 25.12
CA VAL A 509 10.99 3.35 25.40
C VAL A 509 10.93 2.58 24.08
N GLY A 510 11.72 1.51 23.92
CA GLY A 510 11.66 0.74 22.67
C GLY A 510 12.66 -0.41 22.59
N LYS A 511 12.69 -1.07 21.43
CA LYS A 511 13.54 -2.23 21.17
C LYS A 511 14.01 -2.26 19.72
N THR A 512 15.26 -2.64 19.55
CA THR A 512 15.87 -2.96 18.26
C THR A 512 15.61 -4.40 17.82
N GLY A 513 15.46 -4.62 16.51
CA GLY A 513 15.45 -5.93 15.86
C GLY A 513 16.46 -5.95 14.72
N THR A 514 17.28 -6.99 14.64
CA THR A 514 18.15 -7.24 13.48
C THR A 514 18.17 -8.74 13.21
N ASN A 515 17.87 -9.14 11.99
CA ASN A 515 18.04 -10.53 11.56
C ASN A 515 19.54 -10.84 11.36
N GLN A 516 19.96 -12.09 11.61
CA GLN A 516 21.37 -12.54 11.54
C GLN A 516 22.05 -12.33 10.17
N HIS A 517 21.27 -12.26 9.09
CA HIS A 517 21.76 -12.03 7.73
C HIS A 517 21.58 -10.59 7.24
N TYR A 518 21.29 -9.64 8.13
CA TYR A 518 21.10 -8.22 7.79
C TYR A 518 20.01 -7.98 6.72
N ARG A 519 19.00 -8.86 6.66
CA ARG A 519 17.88 -8.74 5.71
C ARG A 519 16.81 -7.78 6.21
N ASP A 520 16.60 -7.78 7.51
CA ASP A 520 15.59 -6.99 8.21
C ASP A 520 16.23 -6.29 9.40
N ALA A 521 16.00 -4.98 9.48
CA ALA A 521 16.35 -4.14 10.61
C ALA A 521 15.11 -3.37 11.08
N LEU A 522 14.84 -3.38 12.38
CA LEU A 522 13.65 -2.77 12.97
C LEU A 522 14.00 -1.96 14.22
N PHE A 523 13.22 -0.93 14.46
CA PHE A 523 13.07 -0.33 15.78
C PHE A 523 11.59 -0.10 16.04
N VAL A 524 11.12 -0.57 17.19
CA VAL A 524 9.76 -0.32 17.66
C VAL A 524 9.85 0.33 19.03
N GLY A 525 9.21 1.48 19.17
CA GLY A 525 9.26 2.25 20.40
C GLY A 525 8.04 3.13 20.57
N TYR A 526 7.85 3.63 21.77
CA TYR A 526 6.73 4.49 22.11
C TYR A 526 7.19 5.63 23.02
N ALA A 527 6.54 6.78 22.83
CA ALA A 527 6.62 7.95 23.67
C ALA A 527 5.42 8.85 23.38
N ASN A 528 5.07 9.74 24.31
CA ASN A 528 4.06 10.77 24.10
C ASN A 528 2.69 10.23 23.59
N GLY A 529 2.22 9.12 24.16
CA GLY A 529 0.95 8.50 23.77
C GLY A 529 0.94 7.83 22.39
N MET A 530 2.07 7.76 21.68
CA MET A 530 2.20 7.11 20.39
C MET A 530 3.14 5.91 20.43
N THR A 531 2.79 4.86 19.70
CA THR A 531 3.68 3.72 19.41
C THR A 531 4.05 3.74 17.94
N VAL A 532 5.35 3.72 17.65
CA VAL A 532 5.88 3.87 16.30
C VAL A 532 6.87 2.75 16.00
N ALA A 533 6.75 2.18 14.81
CA ALA A 533 7.70 1.22 14.29
C ALA A 533 8.33 1.73 12.99
N ALA A 534 9.63 1.50 12.86
CA ALA A 534 10.38 1.70 11.64
C ALA A 534 11.05 0.38 11.23
N TRP A 535 10.98 0.06 9.93
CA TRP A 535 11.64 -1.10 9.32
C TRP A 535 12.49 -0.67 8.12
N ALA A 536 13.58 -1.38 7.88
CA ALA A 536 14.42 -1.24 6.70
C ALA A 536 14.87 -2.62 6.19
N GLY A 537 14.91 -2.78 4.87
CA GLY A 537 15.28 -4.04 4.23
C GLY A 537 15.11 -4.03 2.71
N ASN A 538 15.12 -5.21 2.11
CA ASN A 538 14.96 -5.41 0.67
C ASN A 538 13.84 -6.42 0.36
N ASP A 539 13.07 -6.17 -0.71
CA ASP A 539 11.98 -7.06 -1.12
C ASP A 539 12.43 -8.41 -1.66
N ASP A 540 13.63 -8.45 -2.24
CA ASP A 540 14.27 -9.68 -2.74
C ASP A 540 15.01 -10.47 -1.64
N ASN A 541 14.88 -10.06 -0.37
CA ASN A 541 15.59 -10.62 0.78
C ASN A 541 17.12 -10.59 0.65
N SER A 542 17.67 -9.77 -0.25
CA SER A 542 19.11 -9.53 -0.32
C SER A 542 19.61 -8.86 0.97
N PRO A 543 20.79 -9.26 1.47
CA PRO A 543 21.34 -8.70 2.70
C PRO A 543 21.74 -7.24 2.51
N MET A 544 21.55 -6.44 3.56
CA MET A 544 22.11 -5.10 3.67
C MET A 544 23.53 -5.15 4.24
N ASP A 545 24.32 -4.11 4.01
CA ASP A 545 25.68 -3.97 4.56
C ASP A 545 25.65 -3.30 5.94
N ARG A 546 25.72 -4.12 7.00
CA ARG A 546 25.85 -3.68 8.40
C ARG A 546 24.78 -2.65 8.79
N VAL A 547 23.54 -2.88 8.35
CA VAL A 547 22.35 -2.15 8.79
C VAL A 547 21.73 -2.92 9.94
N PHE A 548 21.67 -2.29 11.11
CA PHE A 548 21.14 -2.89 12.34
C PHE A 548 19.88 -2.13 12.76
N GLY A 549 19.04 -2.74 13.59
CA GLY A 549 17.88 -2.08 14.19
C GLY A 549 18.24 -0.76 14.86
N GLY A 550 19.36 -0.72 15.58
CA GLY A 550 19.89 0.47 16.26
C GLY A 550 20.56 1.52 15.36
N THR A 551 20.59 1.31 14.03
CA THR A 551 21.13 2.30 13.07
C THR A 551 20.01 2.97 12.29
N LEU A 552 19.77 2.54 11.05
CA LEU A 552 18.84 3.20 10.13
C LEU A 552 17.40 3.26 10.69
N PRO A 553 16.76 2.15 11.13
CA PRO A 553 15.39 2.19 11.63
C PRO A 553 15.24 3.07 12.88
N THR A 554 16.17 2.98 13.84
CA THR A 554 16.14 3.85 15.02
C THR A 554 16.25 5.33 14.67
N MET A 555 17.07 5.71 13.69
CA MET A 555 17.20 7.11 13.29
C MET A 555 15.96 7.61 12.52
N VAL A 556 15.33 6.76 11.71
CA VAL A 556 14.03 7.08 11.10
C VAL A 556 12.97 7.33 12.18
N TRP A 557 12.92 6.45 13.20
CA TRP A 557 12.02 6.60 14.34
C TRP A 557 12.29 7.90 15.11
N HIS A 558 13.58 8.19 15.38
CA HIS A 558 14.00 9.39 16.11
C HIS A 558 13.57 10.66 15.38
N ASP A 559 13.86 10.78 14.08
CA ASP A 559 13.54 11.98 13.30
C ASP A 559 12.03 12.22 13.22
N PHE A 560 11.24 11.15 13.06
CA PHE A 560 9.78 11.22 13.12
C PHE A 560 9.32 11.73 14.49
N MET A 561 9.75 11.09 15.57
CA MET A 561 9.28 11.41 16.92
C MET A 561 9.74 12.79 17.39
N GLN A 562 10.92 13.24 16.97
CA GLN A 562 11.42 14.57 17.28
C GLN A 562 10.50 15.65 16.68
N LYS A 563 10.12 15.52 15.40
CA LYS A 563 9.18 16.45 14.78
C LYS A 563 7.77 16.34 15.38
N ALA A 564 7.27 15.12 15.54
CA ALA A 564 5.92 14.89 16.06
C ALA A 564 5.74 15.34 17.53
N SER A 565 6.82 15.38 18.31
CA SER A 565 6.79 15.84 19.72
C SER A 565 7.01 17.35 19.87
N ASN A 566 7.63 18.01 18.89
CA ASN A 566 7.84 19.46 18.93
C ASN A 566 6.57 20.25 18.62
N GLY A 567 5.68 19.72 17.77
CA GLY A 567 4.37 20.34 17.45
C GLY A 567 3.35 20.33 18.60
N LEU A 568 3.75 19.94 19.81
CA LEU A 568 2.92 20.03 21.03
C LEU A 568 3.36 21.17 21.97
N TYR A 569 4.44 21.87 21.63
CA TYR A 569 4.99 22.99 22.39
C TYR A 569 4.88 24.34 21.65
N GLU A 570 4.26 24.35 20.46
CA GLU A 570 3.74 25.54 19.77
C GLU A 570 2.22 25.56 19.90
#